data_AF-A0AA88Q3Q3-F1
#
_entry.id   AF-A0AA88Q3Q3-F1
#
_cell.length_a   1.000
_cell.length_b   1.000
_cell.length_c   1.000
_cell.angle_alpha   90.00
_cell.angle_beta   90.00
_cell.angle_gamma   90.00
#
_symmetry.space_group_name_H-M   'P 1'
#
loop_
_entity.id
_entity.type
_entity.pdbx_description
1 polymer ?
#
loop_
_entity_poly.entity_id
_entity_poly.type
_entity_poly.pdbx_seq_one_letter_code
_entity_poly.pdbx_strand_id
1 'polypeptide(L)'
;MRSAHSRHLISVIRNGFNGIRTNRYLKSDTESFRRLTLLRGSPMLVRELSTSVKTLQYDLKKSDIAKSGNRKLFFDTHAMVQLLEESGFITQQAEVIVNMMVNITNSNMDVMYADMATKTQQEIMLQKVMSHIAAVKKDMIILEKSEFSALLAENEKIKVELSQLGIQLTDVINKRRADAFLDLNVEKSRVKELTAEFDRRLIGTRNELMEMHSEQDRHVSQTNMKIDTEVAGLKTLLESHKLDTIKYLAGSVFTCLTVVLGFYRIWM
;
A
#
# COMPACT_ATOMS: atom_id res chain seq x y z
N MET A 1 7.16 55.09 -1.97
CA MET A 1 7.88 53.94 -2.56
C MET A 1 7.80 52.67 -1.68
N ARG A 2 6.62 52.05 -1.47
CA ARG A 2 6.51 50.76 -0.72
C ARG A 2 5.46 49.78 -1.27
N SER A 3 5.04 49.93 -2.53
CA SER A 3 3.92 49.15 -3.10
C SER A 3 4.36 48.01 -4.04
N ALA A 4 5.59 48.01 -4.55
CA ALA A 4 6.06 46.96 -5.46
C ALA A 4 6.53 45.68 -4.74
N HIS A 5 7.18 45.81 -3.59
CA HIS A 5 7.80 44.67 -2.89
C HIS A 5 6.78 43.77 -2.18
N SER A 6 5.71 44.36 -1.64
CA SER A 6 4.62 43.60 -0.98
C SER A 6 3.81 42.74 -1.96
N ARG A 7 3.68 43.20 -3.22
CA ARG A 7 3.00 42.43 -4.28
C ARG A 7 3.81 41.22 -4.75
N HIS A 8 5.14 41.29 -4.67
CA HIS A 8 6.02 40.17 -5.04
C HIS A 8 6.01 39.05 -3.99
N LEU A 9 5.94 39.39 -2.70
CA LEU A 9 5.82 38.41 -1.61
C LEU A 9 4.49 37.63 -1.65
N ILE A 10 3.38 38.30 -1.97
CA ILE A 10 2.07 37.64 -2.10
C ILE A 10 2.02 36.73 -3.35
N SER A 11 2.72 37.09 -4.42
CA SER A 11 2.87 36.25 -5.62
C SER A 11 3.66 34.97 -5.34
N VAL A 12 4.77 35.07 -4.59
CA VAL A 12 5.63 33.92 -4.25
C VAL A 12 4.92 32.94 -3.31
N ILE A 13 4.16 33.44 -2.33
CA ILE A 13 3.38 32.58 -1.41
C ILE A 13 2.22 31.89 -2.16
N ARG A 14 1.56 32.59 -3.09
CA ARG A 14 0.47 32.04 -3.90
C ARG A 14 0.96 30.97 -4.90
N ASN A 15 2.13 31.17 -5.50
CA ASN A 15 2.73 30.19 -6.42
C ASN A 15 3.31 28.98 -5.69
N GLY A 16 3.82 29.14 -4.46
CA GLY A 16 4.25 28.01 -3.62
C GLY A 16 3.09 27.09 -3.21
N PHE A 17 1.89 27.63 -3.04
CA PHE A 17 0.69 26.84 -2.69
C PHE A 17 0.03 26.15 -3.89
N ASN A 18 0.18 26.68 -5.11
CA ASN A 18 -0.40 26.08 -6.31
C ASN A 18 0.37 24.85 -6.83
N GLY A 19 1.61 24.62 -6.39
CA GLY A 19 2.39 23.40 -6.69
C GLY A 19 1.89 22.14 -5.98
N ILE A 20 0.95 22.25 -5.03
CA ILE A 20 0.39 21.11 -4.28
C ILE A 20 -0.85 20.52 -5.00
N ARG A 21 -1.35 21.16 -6.05
CA ARG A 21 -2.56 20.74 -6.75
C ARG A 21 -2.24 20.08 -8.08
N THR A 22 -1.76 18.84 -8.04
CA THR A 22 -1.95 17.82 -9.10
C THR A 22 -1.40 16.48 -8.64
N ASN A 23 -2.20 15.68 -7.96
CA ASN A 23 -2.17 14.23 -8.21
C ASN A 23 -3.52 13.59 -7.88
N ARG A 24 -4.34 13.38 -8.92
CA ARG A 24 -5.67 12.76 -8.80
C ARG A 24 -5.60 11.22 -8.80
N TYR A 25 -4.41 10.64 -8.64
CA TYR A 25 -4.18 9.18 -8.60
C TYR A 25 -4.12 8.59 -7.18
N LEU A 26 -4.23 9.38 -6.12
CA LEU A 26 -4.11 8.92 -4.72
C LEU A 26 -5.44 8.58 -4.02
N LYS A 27 -6.57 8.56 -4.75
CA LYS A 27 -7.91 8.36 -4.15
C LYS A 27 -8.29 6.88 -3.93
N SER A 28 -7.53 5.92 -4.46
CA SER A 28 -7.78 4.49 -4.22
C SER A 28 -7.21 3.97 -2.90
N ASP A 29 -6.15 4.58 -2.38
CA ASP A 29 -5.36 3.98 -1.29
C ASP A 29 -5.81 4.41 0.11
N THR A 30 -6.68 5.43 0.19
CA THR A 30 -7.17 5.95 1.48
C THR A 30 -8.19 5.02 2.15
N GLU A 31 -8.91 4.21 1.36
CA GLU A 31 -9.87 3.21 1.86
C GLU A 31 -9.18 1.95 2.38
N SER A 32 -8.01 1.59 1.83
CA SER A 32 -7.21 0.46 2.31
C SER A 32 -6.51 0.76 3.63
N PHE A 33 -6.09 2.01 3.86
CA PHE A 33 -5.47 2.43 5.12
C PHE A 33 -6.44 2.54 6.30
N ARG A 34 -7.73 2.81 6.07
CA ARG A 34 -8.75 2.83 7.14
C ARG A 34 -9.10 1.45 7.68
N ARG A 35 -8.89 0.38 6.92
CA ARG A 35 -9.15 -1.00 7.39
C ARG A 35 -7.99 -1.62 8.16
N LEU A 36 -6.80 -1.01 8.12
CA LEU A 36 -5.60 -1.51 8.80
C LEU A 36 -5.42 -0.95 10.22
N THR A 37 -6.22 0.03 10.65
CA THR A 37 -6.15 0.62 12.00
C THR A 37 -6.90 -0.17 13.09
N LEU A 38 -7.49 -1.33 12.79
CA LEU A 38 -8.25 -2.12 13.76
C LEU A 38 -7.59 -3.43 14.22
N LEU A 39 -6.34 -3.69 13.86
CA LEU A 39 -5.64 -4.86 14.34
C LEU A 39 -4.29 -4.51 14.96
N ARG A 40 -4.33 -4.57 16.30
CA ARG A 40 -3.30 -5.18 17.15
C ARG A 40 -2.12 -4.29 17.51
N GLY A 41 -2.02 -4.07 18.82
CA GLY A 41 -1.02 -3.24 19.47
C GLY A 41 0.40 -3.69 19.21
N SER A 42 1.26 -2.68 19.12
CA SER A 42 2.68 -2.72 19.44
C SER A 42 3.03 -1.33 19.96
N PRO A 43 3.70 -1.20 21.11
CA PRO A 43 4.07 0.10 21.63
C PRO A 43 5.12 0.68 20.68
N MET A 44 4.76 1.73 19.95
CA MET A 44 5.73 2.58 19.29
C MET A 44 6.67 3.09 20.38
N LEU A 45 7.93 2.68 20.31
CA LEU A 45 9.02 3.34 21.01
C LEU A 45 9.10 4.77 20.47
N VAL A 46 8.28 5.64 21.05
CA VAL A 46 8.53 7.07 21.09
C VAL A 46 9.82 7.20 21.88
N ARG A 47 10.94 7.13 21.15
CA ARG A 47 12.24 7.51 21.66
C ARG A 47 12.12 9.01 21.87
N GLU A 48 11.66 9.38 23.05
CA GLU A 48 11.66 10.74 23.54
C GLU A 48 13.06 11.29 23.24
N LEU A 49 13.10 12.29 22.36
CA LEU A 49 14.20 13.25 22.33
C LEU A 49 14.11 14.00 23.66
N SER A 50 14.53 13.34 24.73
CA SER A 50 14.92 13.99 25.97
C SER A 50 16.18 14.77 25.62
N THR A 51 16.00 15.92 24.99
CA THR A 51 16.89 17.05 25.21
C THR A 51 16.76 17.35 26.69
N SER A 52 17.53 16.60 27.49
CA SER A 52 17.78 16.91 28.89
C SER A 52 18.46 18.27 28.86
N VAL A 53 17.62 19.31 28.88
CA VAL A 53 18.01 20.62 29.38
C VAL A 53 18.34 20.34 30.83
N LYS A 54 19.56 19.86 31.07
CA LYS A 54 20.21 19.99 32.37
C LYS A 54 20.18 21.48 32.60
N THR A 55 19.20 21.90 33.39
CA THR A 55 19.17 23.22 33.99
C THR A 55 20.59 23.43 34.49
N LEU A 56 21.25 24.46 33.95
CA LEU A 56 22.53 24.95 34.42
C LEU A 56 22.26 25.44 35.84
N GLN A 57 22.16 24.51 36.79
CA GLN A 57 22.31 24.78 38.20
C GLN A 57 23.75 25.27 38.28
N TYR A 58 23.89 26.59 38.26
CA TYR A 58 25.01 27.26 38.88
C TYR A 58 24.91 26.88 40.35
N ASP A 59 25.42 25.69 40.68
CA ASP A 59 25.76 25.33 42.04
C ASP A 59 26.92 26.27 42.38
N LEU A 60 26.53 27.47 42.82
CA LEU A 60 27.36 28.42 43.50
C LEU A 60 27.66 27.76 44.85
N LYS A 61 28.43 26.67 44.80
CA LYS A 61 29.01 26.06 45.96
C LYS A 61 29.74 27.20 46.62
N LYS A 62 29.18 27.65 47.75
CA LYS A 62 29.66 28.73 48.61
C LYS A 62 31.06 28.32 49.03
N SER A 63 32.03 28.55 48.16
CA SER A 63 33.42 28.21 48.39
C SER A 63 33.81 29.06 49.58
N ASP A 64 34.17 28.39 50.68
CA ASP A 64 34.64 29.02 51.91
C ASP A 64 35.55 30.18 51.55
N ILE A 65 34.98 31.38 51.69
CA ILE A 65 35.61 32.62 51.28
C ILE A 65 36.82 32.74 52.18
N ALA A 66 38.01 32.55 51.60
CA ALA A 66 39.23 33.00 52.23
C ALA A 66 39.01 34.48 52.55
N LYS A 67 38.82 34.80 53.84
CA LYS A 67 38.64 36.15 54.40
C LYS A 67 39.89 37.03 54.25
N SER A 68 40.59 36.91 53.12
CA SER A 68 41.92 37.45 52.92
C SER A 68 41.97 38.15 51.57
N GLY A 69 41.84 39.46 51.63
CA GLY A 69 41.97 40.34 50.49
C GLY A 69 42.03 41.79 50.93
N ASN A 70 42.92 42.09 51.89
CA ASN A 70 43.24 43.44 52.36
C ASN A 70 42.05 44.20 52.98
N ARG A 71 41.73 43.88 54.24
CA ARG A 71 40.90 44.73 55.10
C ARG A 71 41.69 46.00 55.43
N LYS A 72 41.75 46.94 54.50
CA LYS A 72 42.46 48.21 54.69
C LYS A 72 41.49 49.17 55.36
N LEU A 73 41.71 49.45 56.65
CA LEU A 73 41.03 50.56 57.32
C LEU A 73 41.54 51.85 56.68
N PHE A 74 40.62 52.68 56.20
CA PHE A 74 40.94 53.94 55.50
C PHE A 74 41.15 55.12 56.44
N PHE A 75 40.93 54.92 57.75
CA PHE A 75 41.12 55.94 58.76
C PHE A 75 42.23 55.53 59.74
N ASP A 76 43.00 56.52 60.18
CA ASP A 76 44.03 56.36 61.19
C ASP A 76 43.41 56.53 62.58
N THR A 77 43.37 55.43 63.33
CA THR A 77 42.85 55.38 64.71
C THR A 77 43.50 56.44 65.60
N HIS A 78 44.81 56.67 65.46
CA HIS A 78 45.55 57.59 66.33
C HIS A 78 45.24 59.05 66.01
N ALA A 79 45.20 59.41 64.73
CA ALA A 79 44.84 60.76 64.30
C ALA A 79 43.40 61.12 64.71
N MET A 80 42.48 60.14 64.69
CA MET A 80 41.10 60.36 65.15
C MET A 80 41.01 60.59 66.66
N VAL A 81 41.81 59.88 67.47
CA VAL A 81 41.87 60.10 68.92
C VAL A 81 42.42 61.50 69.21
N GLN A 82 43.51 61.92 68.56
CA GLN A 82 44.08 63.26 68.73
C GLN A 82 43.07 64.37 68.38
N LEU A 83 42.33 64.21 67.27
CA LEU A 83 41.32 65.19 66.87
C LEU A 83 40.15 65.29 67.87
N LEU A 84 39.76 64.17 68.49
CA LEU A 84 38.74 64.16 69.54
C LEU A 84 39.24 64.80 70.83
N GLU A 85 40.51 64.60 71.19
CA GLU A 85 41.13 65.28 72.32
C GLU A 85 41.20 66.80 72.13
N GLU A 86 41.59 67.25 70.93
CA GLU A 86 41.59 68.68 70.55
C GLU A 86 40.18 69.30 70.59
N SER A 87 39.14 68.48 70.37
CA SER A 87 37.74 68.88 70.43
C SER A 87 37.16 68.89 71.85
N GLY A 88 37.97 68.60 72.89
CA GLY A 88 37.59 68.67 74.30
C GLY A 88 37.14 67.36 74.94
N PHE A 89 37.34 66.21 74.28
CA PHE A 89 37.07 64.90 74.86
C PHE A 89 38.25 64.40 75.70
N ILE A 90 37.99 63.68 76.79
CA ILE A 90 39.04 62.97 77.52
C ILE A 90 39.54 61.78 76.69
N THR A 91 40.84 61.47 76.76
CA THR A 91 41.50 60.38 76.00
C THR A 91 40.72 59.07 76.04
N GLN A 92 40.25 58.67 77.23
CA GLN A 92 39.48 57.43 77.40
C GLN A 92 38.14 57.45 76.64
N GLN A 93 37.46 58.60 76.56
CA GLN A 93 36.22 58.72 75.78
C GLN A 93 36.50 58.72 74.28
N ALA A 94 37.57 59.39 73.85
CA ALA A 94 38.00 59.39 72.45
C ALA A 94 38.35 57.98 71.97
N GLU A 95 39.10 57.21 72.75
CA GLU A 95 39.44 55.81 72.45
C GLU A 95 38.20 54.92 72.33
N VAL A 96 37.22 55.06 73.23
CA VAL A 96 35.99 54.25 73.20
C VAL A 96 35.17 54.55 71.94
N ILE A 97 35.04 55.82 71.55
CA ILE A 97 34.32 56.24 70.35
C ILE A 97 35.01 55.69 69.09
N VAL A 98 36.34 55.83 69.00
CA VAL A 98 37.11 55.33 67.85
C VAL A 98 37.06 53.80 67.80
N ASN A 99 37.14 53.10 68.94
CA ASN A 99 37.00 51.64 69.00
C ASN A 99 35.60 51.18 68.55
N MET A 100 34.55 51.90 68.94
CA MET A 100 33.18 51.62 68.44
C MET A 100 33.09 51.82 66.92
N MET A 101 33.72 52.85 66.37
CA MET A 101 33.76 53.12 64.93
C MET A 101 34.55 52.04 64.17
N VAL A 102 35.65 51.55 64.72
CA VAL A 102 36.41 50.39 64.18
C VAL A 102 35.52 49.14 64.17
N ASN A 103 34.80 48.87 65.26
CA ASN A 103 33.91 47.71 65.33
C ASN A 103 32.75 47.79 64.33
N ILE A 104 32.10 48.95 64.20
CA ILE A 104 31.04 49.18 63.22
C ILE A 104 31.58 49.04 61.79
N THR A 105 32.75 49.63 61.51
CA THR A 105 33.39 49.53 60.18
C THR A 105 33.74 48.08 59.85
N ASN A 106 34.31 47.34 60.79
CA ASN A 106 34.66 45.94 60.58
C ASN A 106 33.42 45.07 60.33
N SER A 107 32.35 45.29 61.11
CA SER A 107 31.06 44.62 60.93
C SER A 107 30.43 44.94 59.56
N ASN A 108 30.42 46.22 59.17
CA ASN A 108 29.90 46.64 57.86
C ASN A 108 30.73 46.06 56.71
N MET A 109 32.05 46.03 56.82
CA MET A 109 32.93 45.40 55.84
C MET A 109 32.69 43.90 55.73
N ASP A 110 32.45 43.18 56.83
CA ASP A 110 32.11 41.75 56.78
C ASP A 110 30.81 41.48 56.01
N VAL A 111 29.78 42.32 56.19
CA VAL A 111 28.51 42.22 55.44
C VAL A 111 28.73 42.55 53.97
N MET A 112 29.45 43.63 53.64
CA MET A 112 29.71 44.00 52.25
C MET A 112 30.54 42.95 51.52
N TYR A 113 31.59 42.40 52.13
CA TYR A 113 32.39 41.35 51.48
C TYR A 113 31.68 39.99 51.40
N ALA A 114 30.67 39.74 52.23
CA ALA A 114 29.84 38.53 52.12
C ALA A 114 28.98 38.54 50.85
N ASP A 115 28.49 39.71 50.42
CA ASP A 115 27.65 39.88 49.24
C ASP A 115 28.44 40.23 47.96
N MET A 116 29.70 40.69 48.10
CA MET A 116 30.55 41.01 46.96
C MET A 116 31.22 39.76 46.35
N ALA A 117 31.19 39.68 45.02
CA ALA A 117 31.98 38.69 44.28
C ALA A 117 33.42 39.19 44.06
N THR A 118 34.41 38.31 44.26
CA THR A 118 35.80 38.64 43.94
C THR A 118 36.04 38.60 42.43
N LYS A 119 36.96 39.42 41.92
CA LYS A 119 37.34 39.41 40.49
C LYS A 119 37.76 38.02 40.02
N THR A 120 38.54 37.32 40.85
CA THR A 120 38.97 35.94 40.59
C THR A 120 37.78 34.98 40.45
N GLN A 121 36.75 35.12 41.29
CA GLN A 121 35.54 34.29 41.20
C GLN A 121 34.74 34.58 39.93
N GLN A 122 34.64 35.85 39.53
CA GLN A 122 34.00 36.23 38.27
C GLN A 122 34.74 35.64 37.07
N GLU A 123 36.08 35.64 37.07
CA GLU A 123 36.89 35.02 36.02
C GLU A 123 36.70 33.50 35.95
N ILE A 124 36.68 32.82 37.10
CA ILE A 124 36.42 31.36 37.16
C ILE A 124 35.02 31.05 36.62
N MET A 125 34.00 31.82 37.03
CA MET A 125 32.64 31.66 36.54
C MET A 125 32.59 31.88 35.01
N LEU A 126 33.25 32.92 34.52
CA LEU A 126 33.31 33.21 33.09
C LEU A 126 33.98 32.06 32.31
N GLN A 127 35.11 31.55 32.78
CA GLN A 127 35.79 30.40 32.15
C GLN A 127 34.88 29.16 32.13
N LYS A 128 34.14 28.90 33.21
CA LYS A 128 33.18 27.81 33.28
C LYS A 128 32.07 27.98 32.23
N VAL A 129 31.47 29.16 32.13
CA VAL A 129 30.46 29.47 31.10
C VAL A 129 31.03 29.30 29.69
N MET A 130 32.24 29.79 29.44
CA MET A 130 32.91 29.64 28.14
C MET A 130 33.16 28.16 27.80
N SER A 131 33.55 27.34 28.78
CA SER A 131 33.72 25.90 28.57
C SER A 131 32.41 25.20 28.20
N HIS A 132 31.30 25.57 28.83
CA HIS A 132 29.97 25.04 28.51
C HIS A 132 29.53 25.46 27.10
N ILE A 133 29.75 26.72 26.72
CA ILE A 133 29.46 27.21 25.36
C ILE A 133 30.29 26.42 24.34
N ALA A 134 31.57 26.17 24.61
CA ALA A 134 32.44 25.39 23.73
C ALA A 134 31.95 23.93 23.57
N ALA A 135 31.47 23.31 24.65
CA ALA A 135 30.90 21.97 24.60
C ALA A 135 29.61 21.93 23.75
N VAL A 136 28.66 22.84 23.99
CA VAL A 136 27.43 22.93 23.20
C VAL A 136 27.73 23.19 21.72
N LYS A 137 28.71 24.03 21.41
CA LYS A 137 29.13 24.29 20.04
C LYS A 137 29.68 23.03 19.36
N LYS A 138 30.49 22.23 20.07
CA LYS A 138 31.00 20.95 19.57
C LYS A 138 29.84 20.00 19.26
N ASP A 139 28.87 19.88 20.17
CA ASP A 139 27.72 18.99 20.00
C ASP A 139 26.86 19.42 18.81
N MET A 140 26.63 20.73 18.63
CA MET A 140 25.94 21.29 17.46
C MET A 140 26.66 20.92 16.15
N ILE A 141 27.98 21.07 16.09
CA ILE A 141 28.76 20.72 14.90
C ILE A 141 28.68 19.22 14.60
N ILE A 142 28.72 18.36 15.63
CA ILE A 142 28.58 16.90 15.45
C ILE A 142 27.20 16.57 14.90
N LEU A 143 26.15 17.18 15.46
CA LEU A 143 24.78 16.99 15.01
C LEU A 143 24.60 17.42 13.55
N GLU A 144 25.06 18.63 13.21
CA GLU A 144 24.95 19.20 11.86
C GLU A 144 25.79 18.47 10.81
N LYS A 145 26.99 17.99 11.17
CA LYS A 145 27.88 17.36 10.19
C LYS A 145 27.75 15.84 10.13
N SER A 146 27.64 15.16 11.27
CA SER A 146 27.66 13.70 11.32
C SER A 146 26.26 13.13 11.17
N GLU A 147 25.33 13.55 12.03
CA GLU A 147 23.99 12.94 12.06
C GLU A 147 23.12 13.38 10.89
N PHE A 148 23.15 14.68 10.55
CA PHE A 148 22.40 15.17 9.40
C PHE A 148 22.91 14.56 8.09
N SER A 149 24.22 14.44 7.88
CA SER A 149 24.78 13.80 6.68
C SER A 149 24.44 12.31 6.62
N ALA A 150 24.48 11.61 7.75
CA ALA A 150 24.08 10.20 7.82
C ALA A 150 22.60 10.02 7.47
N LEU A 151 21.72 10.85 8.03
CA LEU A 151 20.28 10.82 7.71
C LEU A 151 20.01 11.15 6.24
N LEU A 152 20.74 12.10 5.66
CA LEU A 152 20.59 12.46 4.24
C LEU A 152 21.02 11.29 3.34
N ALA A 153 22.15 10.65 3.64
CA ALA A 153 22.61 9.47 2.93
C ALA A 153 21.66 8.28 3.07
N GLU A 154 21.11 8.05 4.27
CA GLU A 154 20.10 7.01 4.50
C GLU A 154 18.81 7.30 3.74
N ASN A 155 18.36 8.56 3.71
CA ASN A 155 17.17 8.97 2.96
C ASN A 155 17.35 8.77 1.45
N GLU A 156 18.52 9.15 0.91
CA GLU A 156 18.87 8.92 -0.49
C GLU A 156 18.92 7.43 -0.82
N LYS A 157 19.52 6.63 0.05
CA LYS A 157 19.54 5.16 -0.09
C LYS A 157 18.12 4.57 -0.13
N ILE A 158 17.26 4.93 0.82
CA ILE A 158 15.86 4.48 0.87
C ILE A 158 15.12 4.88 -0.42
N LYS A 159 15.36 6.08 -0.94
CA LYS A 159 14.75 6.55 -2.18
C LYS A 159 15.18 5.71 -3.38
N VAL A 160 16.45 5.33 -3.46
CA VAL A 160 16.97 4.45 -4.52
C VAL A 160 16.36 3.05 -4.41
N GLU A 161 16.35 2.46 -3.22
CA GLU A 161 15.75 1.14 -2.98
C GLU A 161 14.25 1.11 -3.32
N LEU A 162 13.51 2.16 -2.98
CA LEU A 162 12.10 2.29 -3.31
C LEU A 162 11.89 2.39 -4.83
N SER A 163 12.72 3.16 -5.53
CA SER A 163 12.68 3.24 -6.99
C SER A 163 12.97 1.88 -7.63
N GLN A 164 13.97 1.15 -7.12
CA GLN A 164 14.32 -0.18 -7.62
C GLN A 164 13.21 -1.19 -7.39
N LEU A 165 12.59 -1.18 -6.20
CA LEU A 165 11.47 -2.05 -5.88
C LEU A 165 10.26 -1.74 -6.76
N GLY A 166 10.00 -0.47 -7.08
CA GLY A 166 8.95 -0.06 -8.02
C GLY A 166 9.16 -0.63 -9.43
N ILE A 167 10.41 -0.60 -9.93
CA ILE A 167 10.76 -1.19 -11.23
C ILE A 167 10.56 -2.71 -11.19
N GLN A 168 11.08 -3.39 -10.17
CA GLN A 168 10.94 -4.84 -10.01
C GLN A 168 9.48 -5.27 -9.92
N LEU A 169 8.65 -4.56 -9.16
CA LEU A 169 7.23 -4.87 -9.05
C LEU A 169 6.52 -4.71 -10.39
N THR A 170 6.82 -3.66 -11.13
CA THR A 170 6.26 -3.42 -12.46
C THR A 170 6.64 -4.54 -13.44
N ASP A 171 7.91 -4.96 -13.43
CA ASP A 171 8.40 -6.08 -14.24
C ASP A 171 7.69 -7.40 -13.89
N VAL A 172 7.58 -7.73 -12.59
CA VAL A 172 6.88 -8.92 -12.13
C VAL A 172 5.40 -8.90 -12.52
N ILE A 173 4.71 -7.76 -12.39
CA ILE A 173 3.31 -7.61 -12.81
C ILE A 173 3.18 -7.83 -14.32
N ASN A 174 4.06 -7.23 -15.12
CA ASN A 174 4.04 -7.36 -16.57
C ASN A 174 4.32 -8.80 -17.02
N LYS A 175 5.30 -9.45 -16.40
CA LYS A 175 5.61 -10.86 -16.66
C LYS A 175 4.42 -11.75 -16.32
N ARG A 176 3.85 -11.61 -15.11
CA ARG A 176 2.66 -12.38 -14.70
C ARG A 176 1.46 -12.15 -15.61
N ARG A 177 1.27 -10.91 -16.06
CA ARG A 177 0.22 -10.57 -17.03
C ARG A 177 0.47 -11.28 -18.37
N ALA A 178 1.70 -11.23 -18.89
CA ALA A 178 2.05 -11.89 -20.14
C ALA A 178 1.85 -13.41 -20.05
N ASP A 179 2.31 -14.03 -18.96
CA ASP A 179 2.10 -15.46 -18.68
C ASP A 179 0.60 -15.80 -18.70
N ALA A 180 -0.24 -15.03 -17.99
CA ALA A 180 -1.68 -15.25 -17.97
C ALA A 180 -2.34 -15.09 -19.35
N PHE A 181 -1.90 -14.13 -20.17
CA PHE A 181 -2.40 -13.99 -21.55
C PHE A 181 -2.00 -15.17 -22.43
N LEU A 182 -0.78 -15.70 -22.26
CA LEU A 182 -0.33 -16.89 -22.97
C LEU A 182 -1.15 -18.10 -22.56
N ASP A 183 -1.34 -18.34 -21.27
CA ASP A 183 -2.16 -19.44 -20.75
C ASP A 183 -3.59 -19.39 -21.28
N LEU A 184 -4.23 -18.21 -21.24
CA LEU A 184 -5.57 -18.02 -21.79
C LEU A 184 -5.62 -18.26 -23.29
N ASN A 185 -4.59 -17.84 -24.04
CA ASN A 185 -4.54 -18.07 -25.48
C ASN A 185 -4.35 -19.56 -25.82
N VAL A 186 -3.52 -20.28 -25.04
CA VAL A 186 -3.34 -21.73 -25.17
C VAL A 186 -4.66 -22.45 -24.89
N GLU A 187 -5.33 -22.17 -23.77
CA GLU A 187 -6.64 -22.78 -23.48
C GLU A 187 -7.71 -22.41 -24.51
N LYS A 188 -7.72 -21.17 -25.00
CA LYS A 188 -8.62 -20.76 -26.08
C LYS A 188 -8.37 -21.56 -27.36
N SER A 189 -7.11 -21.84 -27.69
CA SER A 189 -6.76 -22.69 -28.83
C SER A 189 -7.24 -24.13 -28.61
N ARG A 190 -7.02 -24.67 -27.40
CA ARG A 190 -7.43 -26.02 -27.02
C ARG A 190 -8.95 -26.20 -27.10
N VAL A 191 -9.71 -25.20 -26.64
CA VAL A 191 -11.18 -25.19 -26.77
C VAL A 191 -11.60 -25.17 -28.23
N LYS A 192 -10.99 -24.33 -29.07
CA LYS A 192 -11.30 -24.29 -30.51
C LYS A 192 -11.02 -25.63 -31.20
N GLU A 193 -9.92 -26.28 -30.86
CA GLU A 193 -9.56 -27.59 -31.40
C GLU A 193 -10.60 -28.65 -31.01
N LEU A 194 -11.00 -28.71 -29.74
CA LEU A 194 -12.05 -29.61 -29.26
C LEU A 194 -13.40 -29.34 -29.94
N THR A 195 -13.77 -28.07 -30.14
CA THR A 195 -14.99 -27.72 -30.88
C THR A 195 -14.91 -28.18 -32.33
N ALA A 196 -13.79 -27.97 -33.00
CA ALA A 196 -13.60 -28.42 -34.38
C ALA A 196 -13.63 -29.95 -34.50
N GLU A 197 -13.07 -30.66 -33.52
CA GLU A 197 -13.15 -32.12 -33.45
C GLU A 197 -14.59 -32.61 -33.24
N PHE A 198 -15.34 -31.97 -32.35
CA PHE A 198 -16.75 -32.27 -32.14
C PHE A 198 -17.59 -32.03 -33.41
N ASP A 199 -17.37 -30.91 -34.09
CA ASP A 199 -18.05 -30.60 -35.35
C ASP A 199 -17.73 -31.63 -36.43
N ARG A 200 -16.47 -32.06 -36.56
CA ARG A 200 -16.09 -33.15 -37.48
C ARG A 200 -16.80 -34.44 -37.12
N ARG A 201 -16.86 -34.80 -35.84
CA ARG A 201 -17.54 -36.02 -35.39
C ARG A 201 -19.04 -35.96 -35.69
N LEU A 202 -19.66 -34.81 -35.48
CA LEU A 202 -21.08 -34.57 -35.79
C LEU A 202 -21.36 -34.67 -37.29
N ILE A 203 -20.48 -34.13 -38.14
CA ILE A 203 -20.57 -34.29 -39.60
C ILE A 203 -20.37 -35.76 -39.99
N GLY A 204 -19.42 -36.45 -39.37
CA GLY A 204 -19.18 -37.88 -39.58
C GLY A 204 -20.42 -38.72 -39.29
N THR A 205 -21.00 -38.59 -38.09
CA THR A 205 -22.24 -39.32 -37.74
C THR A 205 -23.43 -38.92 -38.61
N ARG A 206 -23.54 -37.64 -38.99
CA ARG A 206 -24.59 -37.21 -39.93
C ARG A 206 -24.44 -37.89 -41.30
N ASN A 207 -23.22 -38.00 -41.82
CA ASN A 207 -22.96 -38.64 -43.10
C ASN A 207 -23.25 -40.15 -43.04
N GLU A 208 -22.82 -40.83 -41.96
CA GLU A 208 -23.13 -42.25 -41.73
C GLU A 208 -24.65 -42.49 -41.67
N LEU A 209 -25.40 -41.64 -40.97
CA LEU A 209 -26.88 -41.72 -40.93
C LEU A 209 -27.50 -41.54 -42.32
N MET A 210 -26.97 -40.62 -43.13
CA MET A 210 -27.45 -40.38 -44.48
C MET A 210 -27.15 -41.55 -45.42
N GLU A 211 -25.98 -42.17 -45.29
CA GLU A 211 -25.62 -43.38 -46.03
C GLU A 211 -26.56 -44.53 -45.68
N MET A 212 -26.74 -44.82 -44.38
CA MET A 212 -27.70 -45.84 -43.92
C MET A 212 -29.12 -45.59 -44.42
N HIS A 213 -29.59 -44.33 -44.40
CA HIS A 213 -30.92 -43.98 -44.92
C HIS A 213 -31.01 -44.25 -46.43
N SER A 214 -29.97 -43.92 -47.19
CA SER A 214 -29.94 -44.19 -48.64
C SER A 214 -29.93 -45.68 -48.96
N GLU A 215 -29.20 -46.48 -48.18
CA GLU A 215 -29.21 -47.94 -48.29
C GLU A 215 -30.59 -48.51 -47.97
N GLN A 216 -31.20 -48.03 -46.89
CA GLN A 216 -32.54 -48.41 -46.48
C GLN A 216 -33.58 -48.07 -47.56
N ASP A 217 -33.55 -46.86 -48.13
CA ASP A 217 -34.44 -46.44 -49.21
C ASP A 217 -34.27 -47.31 -50.46
N ARG A 218 -33.03 -47.70 -50.79
CA ARG A 218 -32.74 -48.63 -51.89
C ARG A 218 -33.35 -50.01 -51.60
N HIS A 219 -33.19 -50.52 -50.38
CA HIS A 219 -33.79 -51.79 -49.97
C HIS A 219 -35.33 -51.76 -50.02
N VAL A 220 -35.95 -50.70 -49.50
CA VAL A 220 -37.41 -50.48 -49.56
C VAL A 220 -37.90 -50.41 -51.00
N SER A 221 -37.20 -49.66 -51.85
CA SER A 221 -37.56 -49.55 -53.28
C SER A 221 -37.46 -50.90 -53.99
N GLN A 222 -36.41 -51.68 -53.71
CA GLN A 222 -36.26 -53.02 -54.25
C GLN A 222 -37.37 -53.97 -53.78
N THR A 223 -37.77 -53.92 -52.50
CA THR A 223 -38.89 -54.74 -52.00
C THR A 223 -40.22 -54.31 -52.61
N ASN A 224 -40.47 -53.01 -52.79
CA ASN A 224 -41.68 -52.51 -53.44
C ASN A 224 -41.78 -53.01 -54.88
N MET A 225 -40.70 -52.92 -55.67
CA MET A 225 -40.68 -53.45 -57.04
C MET A 225 -40.95 -54.97 -57.11
N LYS A 226 -40.45 -55.74 -56.13
CA LYS A 226 -40.75 -57.18 -56.02
C LYS A 226 -42.22 -57.41 -55.71
N ILE A 227 -42.78 -56.69 -54.76
CA ILE A 227 -44.21 -56.75 -54.41
C ILE A 227 -45.06 -56.44 -55.65
N ASP A 228 -44.76 -55.36 -56.38
CA ASP A 228 -45.50 -55.00 -57.59
C ASP A 228 -45.45 -56.10 -58.66
N THR A 229 -44.30 -56.74 -58.83
CA THR A 229 -44.12 -57.86 -59.76
C THR A 229 -44.93 -59.09 -59.32
N GLU A 230 -44.89 -59.45 -58.04
CA GLU A 230 -45.67 -60.56 -57.48
C GLU A 230 -47.17 -60.29 -57.56
N VAL A 231 -47.62 -59.07 -57.29
CA VAL A 231 -49.02 -58.64 -57.41
C VAL A 231 -49.49 -58.73 -58.87
N ALA A 232 -48.68 -58.27 -59.83
CA ALA A 232 -48.98 -58.42 -61.25
C ALA A 232 -49.04 -59.91 -61.66
N GLY A 233 -48.09 -60.72 -61.19
CA GLY A 233 -48.08 -62.17 -61.40
C GLY A 233 -49.34 -62.85 -60.86
N LEU A 234 -49.68 -62.60 -59.59
CA LEU A 234 -50.91 -63.09 -58.95
C LEU A 234 -52.16 -62.65 -59.71
N LYS A 235 -52.21 -61.41 -60.18
CA LYS A 235 -53.33 -60.90 -61.00
C LYS A 235 -53.46 -61.66 -62.33
N THR A 236 -52.36 -61.89 -63.04
CA THR A 236 -52.40 -62.68 -64.29
C THR A 236 -52.81 -64.13 -64.05
N LEU A 237 -52.34 -64.74 -62.95
CA LEU A 237 -52.72 -66.09 -62.56
C LEU A 237 -54.23 -66.17 -62.22
N LEU A 238 -54.75 -65.16 -61.50
CA LEU A 238 -56.17 -65.03 -61.20
C LEU A 238 -57.01 -64.88 -62.47
N GLU A 239 -56.59 -64.02 -63.40
CA GLU A 239 -57.25 -63.85 -64.70
C GLU A 239 -57.25 -65.15 -65.51
N SER A 240 -56.13 -65.88 -65.54
CA SER A 240 -56.04 -67.21 -66.15
C SER A 240 -57.00 -68.20 -65.49
N HIS A 241 -57.02 -68.28 -64.16
CA HIS A 241 -57.90 -69.17 -63.42
C HIS A 241 -59.38 -68.85 -63.65
N LYS A 242 -59.74 -67.57 -63.76
CA LYS A 242 -61.09 -67.13 -64.13
C LYS A 242 -61.47 -67.62 -65.53
N LEU A 243 -60.56 -67.46 -66.51
CA LEU A 243 -60.79 -67.92 -67.88
C LEU A 243 -60.93 -69.45 -67.94
N ASP A 244 -60.10 -70.20 -67.22
CA ASP A 244 -60.19 -71.66 -67.17
C ASP A 244 -61.49 -72.11 -66.51
N THR A 245 -61.90 -71.48 -65.40
CA THR A 245 -63.21 -71.74 -64.79
C THR A 245 -64.36 -71.50 -65.79
N ILE A 246 -64.32 -70.42 -66.57
CA ILE A 246 -65.32 -70.15 -67.62
C ILE A 246 -65.30 -71.24 -68.70
N LYS A 247 -64.11 -71.69 -69.15
CA LYS A 247 -63.97 -72.79 -70.13
C LYS A 247 -64.53 -74.10 -69.60
N TYR A 248 -64.18 -74.49 -68.37
CA TYR A 248 -64.69 -75.72 -67.73
C TYR A 248 -66.22 -75.65 -67.54
N LEU A 249 -66.76 -74.48 -67.17
CA LEU A 249 -68.20 -74.27 -67.06
C LEU A 249 -68.89 -74.44 -68.41
N ALA A 250 -68.39 -73.78 -69.46
CA ALA A 250 -68.93 -73.89 -70.81
C ALA A 250 -68.86 -75.35 -71.33
N GLY A 251 -67.74 -76.03 -71.09
CA GLY A 251 -67.58 -77.45 -71.41
C GLY A 251 -68.59 -78.34 -70.68
N SER A 252 -68.77 -78.15 -69.38
CA SER A 252 -69.76 -78.89 -68.58
C SER A 252 -71.19 -78.68 -69.09
N VAL A 253 -71.60 -77.43 -69.32
CA VAL A 253 -72.93 -77.11 -69.87
C VAL A 253 -73.11 -77.72 -71.27
N PHE A 254 -72.09 -77.67 -72.13
CA PHE A 254 -72.14 -78.27 -73.46
C PHE A 254 -72.21 -79.80 -73.42
N THR A 255 -71.47 -80.46 -72.52
CA THR A 255 -71.58 -81.91 -72.30
C THR A 255 -72.94 -82.30 -71.75
N CYS A 256 -73.50 -81.52 -70.83
CA CYS A 256 -74.86 -81.72 -70.31
C CYS A 256 -75.91 -81.59 -71.42
N LEU A 257 -75.83 -80.54 -72.25
CA LEU A 257 -76.67 -80.37 -73.44
C LEU A 257 -76.52 -81.54 -74.42
N THR A 258 -75.31 -82.02 -74.65
CA THR A 258 -75.03 -83.16 -75.55
C THR A 258 -75.67 -84.44 -75.01
N VAL A 259 -75.58 -84.69 -73.71
CA VAL A 259 -76.23 -85.84 -73.05
C VAL A 259 -77.75 -85.72 -73.18
N VAL A 260 -78.33 -84.55 -72.90
CA VAL A 260 -79.79 -84.31 -73.04
C VAL A 260 -80.25 -84.54 -74.49
N LEU A 261 -79.51 -84.02 -75.48
CA LEU A 261 -79.81 -84.23 -76.90
C LEU A 261 -79.63 -85.71 -77.32
N GLY A 262 -78.62 -86.39 -76.78
CA GLY A 262 -78.41 -87.83 -76.98
C GLY A 262 -79.57 -88.67 -76.44
N PHE A 263 -80.06 -88.37 -75.23
CA PHE A 263 -81.25 -88.98 -74.66
C PHE A 263 -82.51 -88.68 -75.49
N TYR A 264 -82.67 -87.44 -75.95
CA TYR A 264 -83.80 -87.05 -76.80
C TYR A 264 -83.82 -87.84 -78.13
N ARG A 265 -82.64 -88.15 -78.68
CA ARG A 265 -82.48 -88.92 -79.93
C ARG A 265 -82.77 -90.42 -79.79
N ILE A 266 -82.72 -90.98 -78.58
CA ILE A 266 -83.06 -92.39 -78.28
C ILE A 266 -84.53 -92.56 -77.88
N TRP A 267 -85.22 -91.47 -77.51
CA TRP A 267 -86.63 -91.47 -77.11
C TRP A 267 -87.60 -91.13 -78.26
N MET A 268 -87.11 -90.66 -79.41
CA MET A 268 -87.87 -90.56 -80.67
C MET A 268 -87.57 -91.76 -81.56
#